data_AF-C1MGF2-F1
#
_entry.id   AF-C1MGF2-F1
#
_cell.length_a   1.000
_cell.length_b   1.000
_cell.length_c   1.000
_cell.angle_alpha   90.00
_cell.angle_beta   90.00
_cell.angle_gamma   90.00
#
_symmetry.space_group_name_H-M   'P 1'
#
loop_
_entity.id
_entity.type
_entity.pdbx_description
1 polymer ?
#
loop_
_entity_poly.entity_id
_entity_poly.type
_entity_poly.pdbx_seq_one_letter_code
_entity_poly.pdbx_strand_id
1 'polypeptide(L)'
;MRKNKVEVMVQWYYRPEDAIGGRKGFHGERELFLSDHKDWVAPDSINDKCQVHTLKQYQSLHVVSDVDYFCRFSYNVKKAEYRPARVPVYCVCEMPYNPDRFMVECEACTDWIHPECLRMTKAEVEVMTHFVCPDCTKRHQSEGKRGTP
;
A
#
# COMPACT_ATOMS: atom_id res chain seq x y z
N MET A 1 -35.03 36.00 -13.34
CA MET A 1 -33.82 35.59 -14.08
C MET A 1 -33.49 34.15 -13.67
N ARG A 2 -33.43 33.19 -14.62
CA ARG A 2 -32.98 31.82 -14.30
C ARG A 2 -31.51 31.89 -13.93
N LYS A 3 -31.15 31.58 -12.68
CA LYS A 3 -29.74 31.36 -12.33
C LYS A 3 -29.26 30.17 -13.16
N ASN A 4 -28.23 30.36 -13.99
CA ASN A 4 -27.55 29.23 -14.62
C ASN A 4 -27.02 28.34 -13.50
N LYS A 5 -27.54 27.11 -13.42
CA LYS A 5 -27.07 26.12 -12.47
C LYS A 5 -25.73 25.60 -12.99
N VAL A 6 -24.64 25.99 -12.35
CA VAL A 6 -23.30 25.45 -12.64
C VAL A 6 -23.16 24.16 -11.84
N GLU A 7 -22.73 23.09 -12.50
CA GLU A 7 -22.50 21.78 -11.91
C GLU A 7 -21.13 21.26 -12.37
N VAL A 8 -20.49 20.46 -11.53
CA VAL A 8 -19.19 19.84 -11.82
C VAL A 8 -19.36 18.33 -11.85
N MET A 9 -18.93 17.70 -12.93
CA MET A 9 -18.85 16.25 -13.01
C MET A 9 -17.62 15.77 -12.22
N VAL A 10 -17.83 14.91 -11.24
CA VAL A 10 -16.77 14.29 -10.44
C VAL A 10 -16.69 12.80 -10.72
N GLN A 11 -15.52 12.24 -10.42
CA GLN A 11 -15.30 10.79 -10.36
C GLN A 11 -14.82 10.46 -8.95
N TRP A 12 -15.56 9.59 -8.26
CA TRP A 12 -15.34 9.34 -6.84
C TRP A 12 -14.11 8.49 -6.60
N TYR A 13 -13.33 8.88 -5.60
CA TYR A 13 -12.40 8.01 -4.91
C TYR A 13 -13.11 7.38 -3.71
N TYR A 14 -12.96 6.07 -3.54
CA TYR A 14 -13.49 5.34 -2.38
C TYR A 14 -12.39 5.15 -1.36
N ARG A 15 -12.72 5.29 -0.07
CA ARG A 15 -11.83 4.81 0.99
C ARG A 15 -11.99 3.29 1.11
N PRO A 16 -10.97 2.58 1.64
CA PRO A 16 -11.06 1.15 1.90
C PRO A 16 -12.29 0.71 2.68
N GLU A 17 -12.76 1.52 3.61
CA GLU A 17 -13.93 1.28 4.46
C GLU A 17 -15.25 1.32 3.68
N ASP A 18 -15.31 2.15 2.64
CA ASP A 18 -16.51 2.37 1.82
C ASP A 18 -16.62 1.33 0.69
N ALA A 19 -15.53 0.62 0.40
CA ALA A 19 -15.50 -0.41 -0.62
C ALA A 19 -16.02 -1.75 -0.07
N ILE A 20 -16.67 -2.52 -0.94
CA ILE A 20 -17.11 -3.88 -0.58
C ILE A 20 -15.88 -4.73 -0.20
N GLY A 21 -15.95 -5.33 0.99
CA GLY A 21 -14.85 -6.08 1.61
C GLY A 21 -14.06 -5.29 2.65
N GLY A 22 -14.26 -3.97 2.75
CA GLY A 22 -13.70 -3.11 3.78
C GLY A 22 -12.18 -2.98 3.74
N ARG A 23 -11.65 -2.33 4.79
CA ARG A 23 -10.21 -2.17 4.98
C ARG A 23 -9.54 -3.51 5.28
N LYS A 24 -8.45 -3.80 4.56
CA LYS A 24 -7.56 -4.95 4.77
C LYS A 24 -6.23 -4.47 5.38
N GLY A 25 -5.48 -5.37 6.02
CA GLY A 25 -4.23 -5.01 6.69
C GLY A 25 -3.11 -4.47 5.78
N PHE A 26 -3.21 -4.69 4.46
CA PHE A 26 -2.26 -4.12 3.49
C PHE A 26 -2.67 -2.74 2.98
N HIS A 27 -3.87 -2.25 3.29
CA HIS A 27 -4.32 -0.93 2.87
C HIS A 27 -3.68 0.15 3.75
N GLY A 28 -3.03 1.13 3.12
CA GLY A 28 -2.45 2.27 3.84
C GLY A 28 -3.52 3.24 4.36
N GLU A 29 -3.22 3.99 5.40
CA GLU A 29 -4.11 4.96 6.05
C GLU A 29 -4.61 6.03 5.06
N ARG A 30 -3.73 6.45 4.14
CA ARG A 30 -3.99 7.45 3.09
C ARG A 30 -4.35 6.84 1.72
N GLU A 31 -4.71 5.55 1.69
CA GLU A 31 -5.06 4.86 0.45
C GLU A 31 -6.49 5.20 -0.01
N LEU A 32 -6.64 5.44 -1.31
CA LEU A 32 -7.90 5.67 -1.99
C LEU A 32 -8.00 4.78 -3.25
N PHE A 33 -9.22 4.48 -3.68
CA PHE A 33 -9.47 3.70 -4.89
C PHE A 33 -10.21 4.54 -5.93
N LEU A 34 -9.61 4.72 -7.11
CA LEU A 34 -10.27 5.43 -8.21
C LEU A 34 -11.44 4.59 -8.73
N SER A 35 -12.68 5.03 -8.50
CA SER A 35 -13.86 4.24 -8.87
C SER A 35 -14.40 4.57 -10.26
N ASP A 36 -15.26 3.72 -10.81
CA ASP A 36 -16.07 4.03 -12.00
C ASP A 36 -17.35 4.83 -11.69
N HIS A 37 -17.55 5.26 -10.45
CA HIS A 37 -18.69 6.07 -10.04
C HIS A 37 -18.46 7.55 -10.39
N LYS A 38 -19.32 8.08 -11.26
CA LYS A 38 -19.37 9.49 -11.64
C LYS A 38 -20.69 10.12 -11.21
N ASP A 39 -20.63 11.37 -10.81
CA ASP A 39 -21.81 12.13 -10.38
C ASP A 39 -21.63 13.63 -10.69
N TRP A 40 -22.73 14.38 -10.68
CA TRP A 40 -22.74 15.83 -10.81
C TRP A 40 -22.99 16.47 -9.44
N VAL A 41 -22.06 17.33 -9.02
CA VAL A 41 -22.16 18.04 -7.74
C VAL A 41 -22.19 19.55 -7.94
N ALA A 42 -22.77 20.26 -6.97
CA ALA A 42 -22.68 21.71 -6.94
C ALA A 42 -21.24 22.14 -6.59
N PRO A 43 -20.67 23.18 -7.22
CA PRO A 43 -19.33 23.66 -6.89
C PRO A 43 -19.14 23.96 -5.39
N ASP A 44 -20.18 24.45 -4.73
CA ASP A 44 -20.16 24.80 -3.31
C ASP A 44 -19.97 23.59 -2.37
N SER A 45 -20.09 22.35 -2.87
CA SER A 45 -19.78 21.15 -2.07
C SER A 45 -18.28 20.83 -2.03
N ILE A 46 -17.45 21.56 -2.78
CA ILE A 46 -16.00 21.38 -2.79
C ILE A 46 -15.42 22.18 -1.62
N ASN A 47 -14.91 21.48 -0.60
CA ASN A 47 -14.32 22.12 0.57
C ASN A 47 -12.91 22.66 0.29
N ASP A 48 -12.02 21.79 -0.20
CA ASP A 48 -10.62 22.13 -0.46
C ASP A 48 -9.98 21.16 -1.46
N LYS A 49 -8.78 21.49 -1.91
CA LYS A 49 -7.96 20.68 -2.81
C LYS A 49 -7.12 19.67 -2.02
N CYS A 50 -7.05 18.45 -2.54
CA CYS A 50 -6.11 17.42 -2.09
C CYS A 50 -5.26 16.88 -3.25
N GLN A 51 -4.27 16.06 -2.95
CA GLN A 51 -3.41 15.39 -3.92
C GLN A 51 -3.57 13.89 -3.81
N VAL A 52 -3.83 13.22 -4.93
CA VAL A 52 -3.84 11.76 -5.01
C VAL A 52 -2.69 11.32 -5.90
N HIS A 53 -1.68 10.74 -5.26
CA HIS A 53 -0.44 10.29 -5.88
C HIS A 53 -0.55 8.85 -6.40
N THR A 54 0.33 8.46 -7.31
CA THR A 54 0.64 7.03 -7.48
C THR A 54 1.37 6.52 -6.23
N LEU A 55 1.32 5.21 -5.94
CA LEU A 55 2.08 4.64 -4.82
C LEU A 55 3.57 5.02 -4.86
N LYS A 56 4.20 4.95 -6.04
CA LYS A 56 5.61 5.30 -6.23
C LYS A 56 5.91 6.75 -5.87
N GLN A 57 5.05 7.67 -6.28
CA GLN A 57 5.19 9.10 -5.96
C GLN A 57 5.01 9.34 -4.46
N TYR A 58 3.97 8.75 -3.85
CA TYR A 58 3.71 8.86 -2.43
C TYR A 58 4.88 8.37 -1.57
N GLN A 59 5.48 7.23 -1.92
CA GLN A 59 6.67 6.70 -1.23
C GLN A 59 7.92 7.59 -1.37
N SER A 60 7.95 8.47 -2.37
CA SER A 60 9.06 9.38 -2.63
C SER A 60 8.86 10.76 -1.98
N LEU A 61 7.73 10.99 -1.30
CA LEU A 61 7.49 12.24 -0.58
C LEU A 61 8.43 12.33 0.62
N HIS A 62 9.09 13.48 0.77
CA HIS A 62 9.94 13.74 1.93
C HIS A 62 9.11 13.90 3.22
N VAL A 63 7.95 14.52 3.11
CA VAL A 63 6.98 14.71 4.20
C VAL A 63 5.60 14.47 3.61
N VAL A 64 4.81 13.62 4.26
CA VAL A 64 3.40 13.40 3.92
C VAL A 64 2.55 14.37 4.73
N SER A 65 1.75 15.19 4.05
CA SER A 65 0.80 16.11 4.69
C SER A 65 -0.60 15.50 4.80
N ASP A 66 -1.53 16.21 5.43
CA ASP A 66 -2.92 15.79 5.60
C ASP A 66 -3.75 15.80 4.30
N VAL A 67 -3.26 16.51 3.27
CA VAL A 67 -3.85 16.58 1.93
C VAL A 67 -3.25 15.59 0.94
N ASP A 68 -2.26 14.79 1.36
CA ASP A 68 -1.61 13.78 0.53
C ASP A 68 -2.28 12.40 0.70
N TYR A 69 -2.73 11.85 -0.42
CA TYR A 69 -3.31 10.53 -0.55
C TYR A 69 -2.60 9.75 -1.65
N PHE A 70 -2.83 8.44 -1.73
CA PHE A 70 -2.33 7.66 -2.84
C PHE A 70 -3.37 6.67 -3.37
N CYS A 71 -3.24 6.33 -4.64
CA CYS A 71 -4.08 5.37 -5.32
C CYS A 71 -3.21 4.42 -6.14
N ARG A 72 -3.43 3.12 -5.97
CA ARG A 72 -2.80 2.04 -6.76
C ARG A 72 -3.80 1.04 -7.34
N PHE A 73 -5.07 1.20 -7.00
CA PHE A 73 -6.16 0.39 -7.49
C PHE A 73 -7.23 1.27 -8.13
N SER A 74 -7.78 0.83 -9.26
CA SER A 74 -9.13 1.24 -9.64
C SER A 74 -10.16 0.25 -9.10
N TYR A 75 -11.35 0.76 -8.80
CA TYR A 75 -12.43 0.01 -8.17
C TYR A 75 -13.69 0.04 -9.05
N ASN A 76 -14.18 -1.12 -9.43
CA ASN A 76 -15.49 -1.24 -10.08
C ASN A 76 -16.56 -1.38 -9.01
N VAL A 77 -17.40 -0.35 -8.85
CA VAL A 77 -18.40 -0.32 -7.76
C VAL A 77 -19.45 -1.41 -7.94
N LYS A 78 -19.90 -1.65 -9.19
CA LYS A 78 -20.97 -2.62 -9.47
C LYS A 78 -20.52 -4.06 -9.28
N LYS A 79 -19.28 -4.38 -9.64
CA LYS A 79 -18.72 -5.73 -9.56
C LYS A 79 -17.93 -6.00 -8.29
N ALA A 80 -17.68 -4.97 -7.48
CA ALA A 80 -16.77 -5.04 -6.34
C ALA A 80 -15.36 -5.55 -6.72
N GLU A 81 -14.89 -5.21 -7.92
CA GLU A 81 -13.61 -5.68 -8.45
C GLU A 81 -12.53 -4.60 -8.36
N TYR A 82 -11.31 -5.01 -8.04
CA TYR A 82 -10.13 -4.15 -8.03
C TYR A 82 -9.25 -4.40 -9.26
N ARG A 83 -8.62 -3.36 -9.79
CA ARG A 83 -7.60 -3.47 -10.84
C ARG A 83 -6.32 -2.74 -10.44
N PRO A 84 -5.14 -3.36 -10.59
CA PRO A 84 -4.94 -4.73 -11.08
C PRO A 84 -5.47 -5.79 -10.09
N ALA A 85 -5.95 -6.92 -10.61
CA ALA A 85 -6.54 -7.99 -9.80
C ALA A 85 -5.48 -8.80 -9.02
N ARG A 86 -4.21 -8.69 -9.43
CA ARG A 86 -3.05 -9.29 -8.76
C ARG A 86 -2.01 -8.22 -8.58
N VAL A 87 -1.35 -8.23 -7.42
CA VAL A 87 -0.24 -7.37 -7.07
C VAL A 87 0.89 -8.21 -6.48
N PRO A 88 2.14 -7.74 -6.58
CA PRO A 88 3.23 -8.38 -5.86
C PRO A 88 2.93 -8.48 -4.37
N VAL A 89 3.30 -9.61 -3.79
CA VAL A 89 3.23 -9.87 -2.36
C VAL A 89 4.65 -10.09 -1.84
N TYR A 90 4.84 -9.79 -0.56
CA TYR A 90 6.13 -9.83 0.09
C TYR A 90 6.01 -10.49 1.45
N CYS A 91 7.16 -10.82 2.04
CA CYS A 91 7.28 -11.37 3.37
C CYS A 91 6.65 -12.75 3.52
N VAL A 92 6.93 -13.40 4.64
CA VAL A 92 6.33 -14.69 5.03
C VAL A 92 4.81 -14.63 5.22
N CYS A 93 4.22 -13.43 5.30
CA CYS A 93 2.78 -13.26 5.37
C CYS A 93 2.09 -13.22 4.00
N GLU A 94 2.86 -13.18 2.90
CA GLU A 94 2.35 -13.14 1.53
C GLU A 94 1.32 -12.01 1.30
N MET A 95 1.62 -10.82 1.82
CA MET A 95 0.72 -9.66 1.72
C MET A 95 1.27 -8.61 0.76
N PRO A 96 0.41 -7.85 0.06
CA PRO A 96 0.83 -6.67 -0.67
C PRO A 96 1.50 -5.67 0.29
N TYR A 97 2.43 -4.88 -0.26
CA TYR A 97 3.12 -3.85 0.50
C TYR A 97 2.15 -2.82 1.12
N ASN A 98 2.36 -2.42 2.36
CA ASN A 98 1.66 -1.31 3.00
C ASN A 98 2.68 -0.19 3.30
N PRO A 99 2.53 1.03 2.75
CA PRO A 99 3.50 2.12 2.94
C PRO A 99 3.66 2.57 4.40
N ASP A 100 2.69 2.27 5.25
CA ASP A 100 2.73 2.65 6.67
C ASP A 100 3.42 1.58 7.53
N ARG A 101 3.76 0.42 6.95
CA ARG A 101 4.44 -0.69 7.64
C ARG A 101 5.91 -0.77 7.26
N PHE A 102 6.76 -0.77 8.28
CA PHE A 102 8.19 -0.92 8.09
C PHE A 102 8.55 -2.33 7.59
N MET A 103 9.45 -2.37 6.61
CA MET A 103 10.01 -3.60 6.06
C MET A 103 11.52 -3.44 5.88
N VAL A 104 12.24 -4.56 5.99
CA VAL A 104 13.68 -4.65 5.75
C VAL A 104 13.94 -5.65 4.62
N GLU A 105 14.89 -5.34 3.74
CA GLU A 105 15.30 -6.22 2.65
C GLU A 105 16.32 -7.26 3.15
N CYS A 106 16.09 -8.53 2.83
CA CYS A 106 17.07 -9.59 3.07
C CYS A 106 18.21 -9.52 2.04
N GLU A 107 19.45 -9.41 2.50
CA GLU A 107 20.62 -9.29 1.61
C GLU A 107 20.89 -10.55 0.78
N ALA A 108 20.37 -11.71 1.19
CA ALA A 108 20.62 -12.98 0.52
C ALA A 108 19.58 -13.31 -0.56
N CYS A 109 18.31 -12.95 -0.36
CA CYS A 109 17.23 -13.28 -1.30
C CYS A 109 16.46 -12.07 -1.84
N THR A 110 16.85 -10.86 -1.45
CA THR A 110 16.24 -9.58 -1.88
C THR A 110 14.73 -9.50 -1.61
N ASP A 111 14.20 -10.32 -0.70
CA ASP A 111 12.80 -10.27 -0.29
C ASP A 111 12.63 -9.28 0.87
N TRP A 112 11.48 -8.62 0.89
CA TRP A 112 11.14 -7.61 1.88
C TRP A 112 10.36 -8.26 3.02
N ILE A 113 10.84 -8.08 4.25
CA ILE A 113 10.31 -8.74 5.43
C ILE A 113 9.84 -7.71 6.45
N HIS A 114 8.62 -7.87 6.97
CA HIS A 114 8.21 -7.15 8.19
C HIS A 114 8.94 -7.75 9.40
N PRO A 115 9.72 -6.97 10.19
CA PRO A 115 10.36 -7.48 11.40
C PRO A 115 9.38 -8.17 12.36
N GLU A 116 8.18 -7.60 12.49
CA GLU A 116 7.09 -8.13 13.32
C GLU A 116 6.69 -9.56 12.94
N CYS A 117 6.71 -9.90 11.64
CA CYS A 117 6.40 -11.26 11.17
C CYS A 117 7.46 -12.28 11.61
N LEU A 118 8.66 -11.82 11.98
CA LEU A 118 9.73 -12.62 12.55
C LEU A 118 9.86 -12.45 14.08
N ARG A 119 8.91 -11.76 14.73
CA ARG A 119 8.96 -11.41 16.16
C ARG A 119 10.17 -10.53 16.52
N MET A 120 10.56 -9.67 15.59
CA MET A 120 11.58 -8.64 15.80
C MET A 120 10.91 -7.26 15.79
N THR A 121 11.52 -6.32 16.50
CA THR A 121 11.13 -4.92 16.49
C THR A 121 11.89 -4.16 15.40
N LYS A 122 11.35 -3.01 14.99
CA LYS A 122 12.04 -2.09 14.07
C LYS A 122 13.41 -1.67 14.62
N ALA A 123 13.48 -1.31 15.90
CA ALA A 123 14.72 -0.86 16.55
C ALA A 123 15.81 -1.94 16.56
N GLU A 124 15.45 -3.20 16.79
CA GLU A 124 16.39 -4.32 16.73
C GLU A 124 16.98 -4.50 15.33
N VAL A 125 16.17 -4.34 14.28
CA VAL A 125 16.62 -4.47 12.89
C VAL A 125 17.45 -3.27 12.45
N GLU A 126 17.10 -2.05 12.87
CA GLU A 126 17.82 -0.82 12.50
C GLU A 126 19.27 -0.78 13.02
N VAL A 127 19.57 -1.51 14.09
CA VAL A 127 20.95 -1.63 14.61
C VAL A 127 21.74 -2.79 13.97
N MET A 128 21.10 -3.62 13.14
CA MET A 128 21.80 -4.70 12.43
C MET A 128 22.60 -4.14 11.26
N THR A 129 23.85 -4.56 11.13
CA THR A 129 24.67 -4.18 9.97
C THR A 129 24.25 -4.93 8.70
N HIS A 130 23.78 -6.17 8.86
CA HIS A 130 23.32 -7.01 7.77
C HIS A 130 22.08 -7.78 8.20
N PHE A 131 21.04 -7.76 7.38
CA PHE A 131 19.82 -8.52 7.62
C PHE A 131 19.71 -9.70 6.65
N VAL A 132 19.65 -10.91 7.20
CA VAL A 132 19.43 -12.16 6.46
C VAL A 132 18.23 -12.88 7.07
N CYS A 133 17.24 -13.22 6.25
CA CYS A 133 16.01 -13.84 6.71
C CYS A 133 16.24 -15.29 7.20
N PRO A 134 15.37 -15.82 8.08
CA PRO A 134 15.52 -17.16 8.65
C PRO A 134 15.60 -18.28 7.61
N ASP A 135 14.93 -18.14 6.47
CA ASP A 135 14.95 -19.15 5.42
C ASP A 135 16.31 -19.23 4.72
N CYS A 136 16.96 -18.08 4.49
CA CYS A 136 18.33 -18.04 3.98
C CYS A 136 19.34 -18.54 5.01
N THR A 137 19.19 -18.17 6.29
CA THR A 137 20.05 -18.69 7.37
C THR A 137 20.00 -20.22 7.45
N LYS A 138 18.81 -20.82 7.39
CA LYS A 138 18.64 -22.29 7.39
C LYS A 138 19.27 -22.94 6.15
N ARG A 139 19.12 -22.32 4.97
CA ARG A 139 19.69 -22.84 3.72
C ARG A 139 21.21 -22.97 3.80
N HIS A 140 21.89 -21.92 4.26
CA HIS A 140 23.35 -21.93 4.44
C HIS A 140 23.83 -22.99 5.46
N GLN A 141 23.08 -23.20 6.55
CA GLN A 141 23.41 -24.25 7.53
C GLN A 141 23.25 -25.68 6.97
N SER A 142 22.31 -25.89 6.06
CA SER A 142 22.10 -27.19 5.40
C SER A 142 23.14 -27.51 4.32
N GLU A 143 23.76 -26.48 3.74
CA GLU A 143 24.82 -26.62 2.73
C GLU A 143 26.18 -26.91 3.39
N GLY A 144 26.47 -26.27 4.54
CA GLY A 144 27.69 -26.55 5.32
C GLY A 144 27.75 -27.95 5.93
N LYS A 145 26.62 -28.67 6.04
CA LYS A 145 26.58 -30.06 6.54
C LYS A 145 26.70 -31.13 5.45
N ARG A 146 26.61 -30.76 4.17
CA ARG A 146 26.76 -31.69 3.02
C ARG A 146 28.20 -31.76 2.48
N GLY A 147 29.13 -31.05 3.11
CA GLY A 147 30.53 -30.95 2.69
C GLY A 147 31.53 -31.21 3.81
N THR A 148 31.53 -32.41 4.38
CA THR A 148 32.69 -33.00 5.09
C THR A 148 32.55 -34.54 5.00
N PRO A 149 33.66 -35.28 4.86
CA PRO A 149 33.79 -36.48 4.01
C PRO A 149 32.83 -37.63 4.29
#